data_AF-A0A7S1C736-F1
#
_entry.id   AF-A0A7S1C736-F1
#
_cell.length_a   1.000
_cell.length_b   1.000
_cell.length_c   1.000
_cell.angle_alpha   90.00
_cell.angle_beta   90.00
_cell.angle_gamma   90.00
#
_symmetry.space_group_name_H-M   'P 1'
#
loop_
_entity.id
_entity.type
_entity.pdbx_description
1 polymer ?
#
loop_
_entity_poly.entity_id
_entity_poly.type
_entity_poly.pdbx_seq_one_letter_code
_entity_poly.pdbx_strand_id
1 'polypeptide(L)'
;DVPIQAALGEANSLTLEGLFSTLTNVNFDAAAIHAYVLRALDARDSIKALAEAAGATAPDNDAASWTPADKSLEGIEKESHDSLGVWGRRATFGDDIAGIHELIVYGLKGTAAYAAHASRLDKTSPTVYQGIHAALDVVARGETDVGTLVGATLGVGGTNLEVLKLLD
;
A
#
# COMPACT_ATOMS: atom_id res chain seq x y z
N ASP A 1 -17.13 -7.96 -13.88
CA ASP A 1 -18.27 -7.60 -13.01
C ASP A 1 -18.17 -6.14 -12.62
N VAL A 2 -19.24 -5.36 -12.79
CA VAL A 2 -19.22 -3.89 -12.52
C VAL A 2 -18.85 -3.55 -11.07
N PRO A 3 -19.37 -4.27 -10.04
CA PRO A 3 -19.00 -4.00 -8.65
C PRO A 3 -17.51 -4.19 -8.35
N ILE A 4 -16.90 -5.23 -8.93
CA ILE A 4 -15.47 -5.53 -8.74
C ILE A 4 -14.61 -4.40 -9.32
N GLN A 5 -14.93 -3.93 -10.53
CA GLN A 5 -14.14 -2.86 -11.16
C GLN A 5 -14.25 -1.54 -10.40
N ALA A 6 -15.42 -1.23 -9.84
CA ALA A 6 -15.60 -0.05 -8.99
C ALA A 6 -14.76 -0.14 -7.71
N ALA A 7 -14.81 -1.28 -7.00
CA ALA A 7 -14.02 -1.51 -5.79
C ALA A 7 -12.51 -1.43 -6.06
N LEU A 8 -12.04 -1.99 -7.19
CA LEU A 8 -10.62 -1.90 -7.58
C LEU A 8 -10.21 -0.46 -7.93
N GLY A 9 -11.09 0.33 -8.55
CA GLY A 9 -10.83 1.76 -8.81
C GLY A 9 -10.71 2.59 -7.52
N GLU A 10 -11.56 2.31 -6.53
CA GLU A 10 -11.46 2.92 -5.21
C GLU A 10 -10.16 2.50 -4.51
N ALA A 11 -9.80 1.22 -4.56
CA ALA A 11 -8.56 0.69 -3.99
C ALA A 11 -7.33 1.39 -4.58
N ASN A 12 -7.30 1.57 -5.91
CA ASN A 12 -6.23 2.29 -6.59
C ASN A 12 -6.07 3.71 -6.06
N SER A 13 -7.19 4.42 -5.87
CA SER A 13 -7.19 5.80 -5.38
C SER A 13 -6.74 5.88 -3.92
N LEU A 14 -7.27 5.00 -3.07
CA LEU A 14 -6.88 4.89 -1.66
C LEU A 14 -5.38 4.58 -1.53
N THR A 15 -4.86 3.61 -2.27
CA THR A 15 -3.43 3.26 -2.21
C THR A 15 -2.53 4.45 -2.54
N LEU A 16 -2.88 5.25 -3.56
CA LEU A 16 -2.14 6.49 -3.85
C LEU A 16 -2.24 7.51 -2.71
N GLU A 17 -3.45 7.73 -2.18
CA GLU A 17 -3.71 8.65 -1.06
C GLU A 17 -2.91 8.26 0.19
N GLY A 18 -2.91 6.98 0.58
CA GLY A 18 -2.17 6.48 1.74
C GLY A 18 -0.65 6.57 1.58
N LEU A 19 -0.13 6.18 0.42
CA LEU A 19 1.31 6.29 0.15
C LEU A 19 1.76 7.76 0.14
N PHE A 20 1.02 8.64 -0.53
CA PHE A 20 1.37 10.05 -0.62
C PHE A 20 1.23 10.77 0.74
N SER A 21 0.15 10.52 1.49
CA SER A 21 -0.07 11.17 2.79
C SER A 21 1.03 10.89 3.82
N THR A 22 1.76 9.79 3.66
CA THR A 22 2.87 9.39 4.55
C THR A 22 4.26 9.81 4.06
N LEU A 23 4.34 10.69 3.05
CA LEU A 23 5.59 11.38 2.71
C LEU A 23 5.92 12.45 3.75
N THR A 24 7.22 12.72 3.90
CA THR A 24 7.73 13.73 4.83
C THR A 24 7.11 15.10 4.51
N ASN A 25 6.56 15.75 5.54
CA ASN A 25 5.92 17.06 5.47
C ASN A 25 4.63 17.13 4.63
N VAL A 26 3.92 16.02 4.42
CA VAL A 26 2.65 16.02 3.67
C VAL A 26 1.41 16.14 4.57
N ASN A 27 1.29 15.29 5.59
CA ASN A 27 0.11 15.29 6.46
C ASN A 27 0.48 15.15 7.94
N PHE A 28 -0.05 16.05 8.77
CA PHE A 28 0.16 16.08 10.23
C PHE A 28 -1.17 15.97 11.00
N ASP A 29 -2.30 15.78 10.30
CA ASP A 29 -3.62 15.64 10.91
C ASP A 29 -3.88 14.17 11.29
N ALA A 30 -3.75 13.89 12.60
CA ALA A 30 -3.96 12.56 13.14
C ALA A 30 -5.40 12.04 12.93
N ALA A 31 -6.41 12.92 12.97
CA ALA A 31 -7.80 12.53 12.74
C ALA A 31 -8.05 12.15 11.28
N ALA A 32 -7.41 12.86 10.34
CA ALA A 32 -7.47 12.52 8.93
C ALA A 32 -6.79 11.16 8.63
N ILE A 33 -5.62 10.90 9.23
CA ILE A 33 -4.92 9.62 9.10
C ILE A 33 -5.75 8.48 9.70
N HIS A 34 -6.33 8.70 10.88
CA HIS A 34 -7.22 7.74 11.52
C HIS A 34 -8.42 7.38 10.65
N ALA A 35 -9.13 8.39 10.12
CA ALA A 35 -10.26 8.18 9.21
C ALA A 35 -9.84 7.45 7.93
N TYR A 36 -8.64 7.74 7.40
CA TYR A 36 -8.09 7.02 6.26
C TYR A 36 -7.85 5.53 6.57
N VAL A 37 -7.28 5.21 7.73
CA VAL A 37 -7.05 3.80 8.14
C VAL A 37 -8.36 3.03 8.19
N LEU A 38 -9.42 3.61 8.76
CA LEU A 38 -10.74 2.97 8.81
C LEU A 38 -11.32 2.73 7.40
N ARG A 39 -11.23 3.72 6.50
CA ARG A 39 -11.64 3.57 5.09
C ARG A 39 -10.85 2.46 4.39
N ALA A 40 -9.54 2.37 4.62
CA ALA A 40 -8.69 1.34 4.02
C ALA A 40 -9.05 -0.06 4.51
N LEU A 41 -9.39 -0.23 5.80
CA LEU A 41 -9.88 -1.50 6.35
C LEU A 41 -11.21 -1.91 5.68
N ASP A 42 -12.17 -0.99 5.59
CA ASP A 42 -13.47 -1.27 4.98
C ASP A 42 -13.33 -1.63 3.48
N ALA A 43 -12.48 -0.92 2.74
CA ALA A 43 -12.20 -1.21 1.33
C ALA A 43 -11.54 -2.58 1.14
N ARG A 44 -10.55 -2.92 1.98
CA ARG A 44 -9.90 -4.24 1.95
C ARG A 44 -10.91 -5.36 2.20
N ASP A 45 -11.74 -5.22 3.23
CA ASP A 45 -12.71 -6.26 3.60
C ASP A 45 -13.78 -6.42 2.52
N SER A 46 -14.20 -5.33 1.88
CA SER A 46 -15.10 -5.35 0.72
C SER A 46 -14.50 -6.10 -0.48
N ILE A 47 -13.24 -5.80 -0.83
CA ILE A 47 -12.53 -6.46 -1.93
C ILE A 47 -12.33 -7.94 -1.64
N LYS A 48 -12.00 -8.29 -0.39
CA LYS A 48 -11.88 -9.68 0.05
C LYS A 48 -13.18 -10.46 -0.17
N ALA A 49 -14.31 -9.92 0.29
CA ALA A 49 -15.62 -10.54 0.12
C ALA A 49 -16.00 -10.69 -1.37
N LEU A 50 -15.71 -9.69 -2.20
CA LEU A 50 -15.95 -9.74 -3.64
C LEU A 50 -15.08 -10.80 -4.34
N ALA A 51 -13.81 -10.93 -3.94
CA ALA A 51 -12.90 -11.94 -4.47
C ALA A 51 -13.37 -13.36 -4.11
N GLU A 52 -13.78 -13.58 -2.86
CA GLU A 52 -14.33 -14.86 -2.38
C GLU A 52 -15.63 -15.22 -3.11
N ALA A 53 -16.54 -14.25 -3.30
CA ALA A 53 -17.76 -14.44 -4.08
C ALA A 53 -17.49 -14.78 -5.56
N ALA A 54 -16.36 -14.32 -6.10
CA ALA A 54 -15.89 -14.65 -7.45
C ALA A 54 -15.10 -15.98 -7.51
N GLY A 55 -14.96 -16.70 -6.40
CA GLY A 55 -14.26 -17.99 -6.31
C GLY A 55 -12.75 -17.90 -6.13
N ALA A 56 -12.21 -16.72 -5.82
CA ALA A 56 -10.80 -16.56 -5.44
C ALA A 56 -10.60 -16.77 -3.94
N THR A 57 -9.41 -17.23 -3.55
CA THR A 57 -9.03 -17.34 -2.14
C THR A 57 -8.26 -16.10 -1.72
N ALA A 58 -8.71 -15.44 -0.66
CA ALA A 58 -7.98 -14.32 -0.08
C ALA A 58 -6.60 -14.76 0.45
N PRO A 59 -5.56 -13.91 0.36
CA PRO A 59 -4.28 -14.22 0.96
C PRO A 59 -4.41 -14.46 2.47
N ASP A 60 -3.71 -15.47 2.97
CA ASP A 60 -3.61 -15.76 4.40
C ASP A 60 -2.37 -15.05 4.98
N ASN A 61 -2.52 -13.75 5.22
CA ASN A 61 -1.50 -12.93 5.86
C ASN A 61 -2.13 -11.77 6.66
N ASP A 62 -1.33 -11.14 7.51
CA ASP A 62 -1.79 -10.05 8.38
C ASP A 62 -2.33 -8.86 7.59
N ALA A 63 -1.72 -8.50 6.46
CA ALA A 63 -2.22 -7.38 5.64
C ALA A 63 -3.66 -7.60 5.15
N ALA A 64 -4.04 -8.85 4.87
CA ALA A 64 -5.36 -9.26 4.40
C ALA A 64 -6.38 -9.58 5.52
N SER A 65 -5.97 -9.58 6.80
CA SER A 65 -6.81 -10.08 7.90
C SER A 65 -6.76 -9.25 9.18
N TRP A 66 -5.71 -8.47 9.40
CA TRP A 66 -5.53 -7.67 10.61
C TRP A 66 -6.66 -6.66 10.81
N THR A 67 -7.11 -6.53 12.04
CA THR A 67 -8.05 -5.48 12.46
C THR A 67 -7.59 -4.99 13.83
N PRO A 68 -7.60 -3.67 14.08
CA PRO A 68 -7.16 -3.16 15.37
C PRO A 68 -8.11 -3.61 16.47
N ALA A 69 -7.56 -3.91 17.65
CA ALA A 69 -8.36 -4.32 18.81
C ALA A 69 -9.27 -3.19 19.30
N ASP A 70 -8.81 -1.94 19.16
CA ASP A 70 -9.58 -0.72 19.39
C ASP A 70 -9.48 0.19 18.17
N LYS A 71 -10.63 0.49 17.56
CA LYS A 71 -10.74 1.37 16.38
C LYS A 71 -10.67 2.87 16.73
N SER A 72 -10.52 3.25 18.00
CA SER A 72 -10.27 4.64 18.38
C SER A 72 -8.92 5.13 17.85
N LEU A 73 -8.73 6.45 17.78
CA LEU A 73 -7.44 7.03 17.36
C LEU A 73 -6.31 6.59 18.30
N GLU A 74 -6.54 6.68 19.61
CA GLU A 74 -5.57 6.27 20.63
C GLU A 74 -5.23 4.78 20.56
N GLY A 75 -6.24 3.94 20.33
CA GLY A 75 -6.07 2.49 20.17
C GLY A 75 -5.19 2.13 18.98
N ILE A 76 -5.47 2.71 17.81
CA ILE A 76 -4.69 2.48 16.59
C ILE A 76 -3.27 3.05 16.71
N GLU A 77 -3.11 4.25 17.29
CA GLU A 77 -1.77 4.84 17.52
C GLU A 77 -0.92 3.95 18.41
N LYS A 78 -1.50 3.47 19.52
CA LYS A 78 -0.82 2.58 20.46
C LYS A 78 -0.37 1.30 19.79
N GLU A 79 -1.27 0.62 19.08
CA GLU A 79 -0.95 -0.63 18.39
C GLU A 79 0.11 -0.41 17.31
N SER A 80 -0.01 0.70 16.56
CA SER A 80 0.98 1.06 15.54
C SER A 80 2.38 1.28 16.12
N HIS A 81 2.48 1.90 17.29
CA HIS A 81 3.76 2.16 17.95
C HIS A 81 4.41 0.88 18.50
N ASP A 82 3.59 -0.02 19.05
CA ASP A 82 4.09 -1.18 19.79
C ASP A 82 4.51 -2.33 18.87
N SER A 83 3.89 -2.49 17.69
CA SER A 83 4.09 -3.69 16.86
C SER A 83 4.17 -3.47 15.35
N LEU A 84 3.80 -2.30 14.82
CA LEU A 84 3.73 -2.06 13.36
C LEU A 84 4.87 -1.15 12.85
N GLY A 85 4.92 -0.99 11.53
CA GLY A 85 5.85 -0.10 10.85
C GLY A 85 7.29 -0.60 10.81
N VAL A 86 8.23 0.33 10.67
CA VAL A 86 9.66 0.04 10.40
C VAL A 86 10.29 -0.81 11.51
N TRP A 87 10.00 -0.49 12.77
CA TRP A 87 10.60 -1.18 13.91
C TRP A 87 10.09 -2.60 14.08
N GLY A 88 8.77 -2.80 13.94
CA GLY A 88 8.17 -4.15 13.93
C GLY A 88 8.76 -5.00 12.80
N ARG A 89 8.82 -4.44 11.59
CA ARG A 89 9.41 -5.11 10.42
C ARG A 89 10.87 -5.49 10.65
N ARG A 90 11.67 -4.57 11.19
CA ARG A 90 13.07 -4.81 11.55
C ARG A 90 13.22 -5.92 12.59
N ALA A 91 12.36 -5.94 13.61
CA ALA A 91 12.37 -7.00 14.62
C ALA A 91 12.05 -8.37 14.02
N THR A 92 11.16 -8.44 13.02
CA THR A 92 10.76 -9.69 12.35
C THR A 92 11.80 -10.19 11.35
N PHE A 93 12.34 -9.31 10.50
CA PHE A 93 13.14 -9.72 9.33
C PHE A 93 14.64 -9.38 9.43
N GLY A 94 15.06 -8.64 10.45
CA GLY A 94 16.43 -8.14 10.57
C GLY A 94 16.72 -6.96 9.64
N ASP A 95 17.91 -6.38 9.79
CA ASP A 95 18.25 -5.07 9.21
C ASP A 95 18.28 -5.07 7.68
N ASP A 96 18.83 -6.13 7.06
CA ASP A 96 19.01 -6.19 5.61
C ASP A 96 17.67 -6.35 4.87
N ILE A 97 16.87 -7.35 5.25
CA ILE A 97 15.60 -7.64 4.60
C ILE A 97 14.59 -6.52 4.88
N ALA A 98 14.47 -6.06 6.13
CA ALA A 98 13.61 -4.93 6.45
C ALA A 98 14.07 -3.66 5.73
N GLY A 99 15.38 -3.43 5.61
CA GLY A 99 15.93 -2.32 4.85
C GLY A 99 15.49 -2.31 3.39
N ILE A 100 15.45 -3.47 2.72
CA ILE A 100 14.98 -3.55 1.33
C ILE A 100 13.45 -3.39 1.26
N HIS A 101 12.68 -3.94 2.20
CA HIS A 101 11.24 -3.66 2.27
C HIS A 101 10.95 -2.17 2.37
N GLU A 102 11.66 -1.46 3.25
CA GLU A 102 11.48 -0.02 3.41
C GLU A 102 11.97 0.75 2.18
N LEU A 103 13.04 0.30 1.50
CA LEU A 103 13.45 0.88 0.22
C LEU A 103 12.32 0.78 -0.84
N ILE A 104 11.65 -0.36 -0.93
CA ILE A 104 10.48 -0.56 -1.81
C ILE A 104 9.36 0.40 -1.42
N VAL A 105 8.97 0.43 -0.14
CA VAL A 105 7.87 1.29 0.35
C VAL A 105 8.18 2.77 0.11
N TYR A 106 9.39 3.25 0.40
CA TYR A 106 9.77 4.64 0.18
C TYR A 106 9.83 5.01 -1.30
N GLY A 107 10.32 4.09 -2.15
CA GLY A 107 10.24 4.26 -3.60
C GLY A 107 8.79 4.41 -4.07
N LEU A 108 7.89 3.57 -3.55
CA LEU A 108 6.46 3.63 -3.86
C LEU A 108 5.79 4.93 -3.38
N LYS A 109 6.18 5.49 -2.23
CA LYS A 109 5.66 6.79 -1.78
C LYS A 109 5.97 7.90 -2.79
N GLY A 110 7.18 7.93 -3.33
CA GLY A 110 7.56 8.87 -4.38
C GLY A 110 6.78 8.64 -5.69
N THR A 111 6.72 7.39 -6.15
CA THR A 111 5.95 7.00 -7.35
C THR A 111 4.46 7.38 -7.22
N ALA A 112 3.88 7.14 -6.03
CA ALA A 112 2.48 7.43 -5.75
C ALA A 112 2.17 8.92 -5.76
N ALA A 113 3.10 9.78 -5.31
CA ALA A 113 2.93 11.23 -5.39
C ALA A 113 2.79 11.69 -6.85
N TYR A 114 3.69 11.24 -7.73
CA TYR A 114 3.59 11.54 -9.16
C TYR A 114 2.32 10.96 -9.79
N ALA A 115 1.95 9.72 -9.44
CA ALA A 115 0.74 9.08 -9.97
C ALA A 115 -0.53 9.82 -9.51
N ALA A 116 -0.55 10.32 -8.28
CA ALA A 116 -1.64 11.13 -7.76
C ALA A 116 -1.76 12.49 -8.48
N HIS A 117 -0.64 13.07 -8.92
CA HIS A 117 -0.67 14.26 -9.76
C HIS A 117 -1.18 13.96 -11.17
N ALA A 118 -0.73 12.86 -11.78
CA ALA A 118 -1.20 12.43 -13.10
C ALA A 118 -2.71 12.15 -13.10
N SER A 119 -3.19 11.46 -12.06
CA SER A 119 -4.62 11.15 -11.89
C SER A 119 -5.50 12.39 -11.78
N ARG A 120 -5.01 13.51 -11.23
CA ARG A 120 -5.76 14.79 -11.17
C ARG A 120 -5.90 15.46 -12.54
N LEU A 121 -5.12 15.03 -13.52
CA LEU A 121 -5.17 15.46 -14.91
C LEU A 121 -5.87 14.41 -15.80
N ASP A 122 -6.61 13.48 -15.19
CA ASP A 122 -7.25 12.33 -15.85
C ASP A 122 -6.26 11.41 -16.60
N LYS A 123 -4.96 11.51 -16.29
CA LYS A 123 -3.92 10.66 -16.85
C LYS A 123 -3.64 9.50 -15.91
N THR A 124 -4.23 8.34 -16.20
CA THR A 124 -4.08 7.12 -15.40
C THR A 124 -3.61 5.95 -16.27
N SER A 125 -2.99 4.94 -15.64
CA SER A 125 -2.53 3.73 -16.33
C SER A 125 -2.77 2.50 -15.46
N PRO A 126 -3.49 1.47 -15.95
CA PRO A 126 -3.63 0.20 -15.24
C PRO A 126 -2.29 -0.44 -14.89
N THR A 127 -1.28 -0.29 -15.75
CA THR A 127 0.08 -0.81 -15.53
C THR A 127 0.75 -0.16 -14.32
N VAL A 128 0.54 1.15 -14.12
CA VAL A 128 1.06 1.86 -12.94
C VAL A 128 0.45 1.31 -11.66
N TYR A 129 -0.88 1.18 -11.61
CA TYR A 129 -1.56 0.64 -10.43
C TYR A 129 -1.14 -0.80 -10.16
N GLN A 130 -1.04 -1.63 -11.20
CA GLN A 130 -0.57 -3.00 -11.07
C GLN A 130 0.84 -3.07 -10.50
N GLY A 131 1.76 -2.21 -10.97
CA GLY A 131 3.13 -2.15 -10.46
C GLY A 131 3.20 -1.74 -8.99
N ILE A 132 2.39 -0.75 -8.58
CA ILE A 132 2.29 -0.30 -7.19
C ILE A 132 1.76 -1.43 -6.29
N HIS A 133 0.64 -2.05 -6.66
CA HIS A 133 0.05 -3.14 -5.87
C HIS A 133 0.95 -4.37 -5.80
N ALA A 134 1.60 -4.75 -6.92
CA ALA A 134 2.52 -5.88 -6.93
C ALA A 134 3.72 -5.67 -5.99
N ALA A 135 4.28 -4.46 -5.93
CA ALA A 135 5.38 -4.15 -5.03
C ALA A 135 4.93 -4.10 -3.56
N LEU A 136 3.74 -3.57 -3.26
CA LEU A 136 3.14 -3.63 -1.91
C LEU A 136 2.89 -5.06 -1.47
N ASP A 137 2.41 -5.92 -2.37
CA ASP A 137 2.12 -7.33 -2.11
C ASP A 137 3.39 -8.13 -1.78
N VAL A 138 4.53 -7.83 -2.42
CA VAL A 138 5.85 -8.39 -2.02
C VAL A 138 6.18 -8.07 -0.56
N VAL A 139 5.98 -6.82 -0.15
CA VAL A 139 6.25 -6.38 1.23
C VAL A 139 5.23 -6.96 2.21
N ALA A 140 3.96 -7.03 1.82
CA ALA A 140 2.86 -7.54 2.64
C ALA A 140 2.97 -9.05 2.93
N ARG A 141 3.49 -9.82 1.97
CA ARG A 141 3.77 -11.26 2.17
C ARG A 141 5.02 -11.53 3.03
N GLY A 142 5.78 -10.51 3.41
CA GLY A 142 7.01 -10.68 4.17
C GLY A 142 8.08 -11.44 3.39
N GLU A 143 8.21 -11.17 2.09
CA GLU A 143 9.21 -11.81 1.24
C GLU A 143 10.63 -11.66 1.82
N THR A 144 11.42 -12.72 1.78
CA THR A 144 12.79 -12.75 2.34
C THR A 144 13.85 -13.13 1.32
N ASP A 145 13.45 -13.61 0.13
CA ASP A 145 14.37 -13.87 -0.95
C ASP A 145 14.94 -12.56 -1.53
N VAL A 146 16.24 -12.37 -1.39
CA VAL A 146 16.93 -11.15 -1.82
C VAL A 146 16.79 -10.90 -3.31
N GLY A 147 16.79 -11.96 -4.14
CA GLY A 147 16.64 -11.82 -5.59
C GLY A 147 15.28 -11.22 -5.98
N THR A 148 14.22 -11.74 -5.34
CA THR A 148 12.84 -11.26 -5.49
C THR A 148 12.70 -9.83 -5.00
N LEU A 149 13.28 -9.50 -3.85
CA LEU A 149 13.27 -8.15 -3.27
C LEU A 149 14.00 -7.12 -4.13
N VAL A 150 15.17 -7.47 -4.67
CA VAL A 150 15.90 -6.61 -5.63
C VAL A 150 15.08 -6.44 -6.91
N GLY A 151 14.48 -7.51 -7.42
CA GLY A 151 13.59 -7.45 -8.58
C GLY A 151 12.41 -6.50 -8.35
N ALA A 152 11.76 -6.58 -7.18
CA ALA A 152 10.68 -5.67 -6.80
C ALA A 152 11.15 -4.21 -6.72
N THR A 153 12.34 -3.95 -6.15
CA THR A 153 12.94 -2.62 -6.09
C THR A 153 13.16 -2.02 -7.49
N LEU A 154 13.70 -2.80 -8.43
CA LEU A 154 13.85 -2.39 -9.83
C LEU A 154 12.50 -2.16 -10.51
N GLY A 155 11.52 -3.01 -10.21
CA GLY A 155 10.13 -2.88 -10.68
C GLY A 155 9.46 -1.58 -10.24
N VAL A 156 9.72 -1.12 -9.00
CA VAL A 156 9.28 0.21 -8.53
C VAL A 156 9.88 1.32 -9.39
N GLY A 157 11.17 1.23 -9.73
CA GLY A 157 11.83 2.19 -10.62
C GLY A 157 11.21 2.22 -12.03
N GLY A 158 10.91 1.05 -12.60
CA GLY A 158 10.20 0.94 -13.87
C GLY A 158 8.79 1.54 -13.82
N THR A 159 8.05 1.26 -12.74
CA THR A 159 6.71 1.83 -12.50
C THR A 159 6.77 3.35 -12.42
N ASN A 160 7.76 3.90 -11.70
CA ASN A 160 7.97 5.35 -11.62
C ASN A 160 8.23 5.98 -13.01
N LEU A 161 9.04 5.33 -13.84
CA LEU A 161 9.28 5.81 -15.20
C LEU A 161 7.99 5.86 -16.03
N GLU A 162 7.12 4.85 -15.92
CA GLU A 162 5.81 4.87 -16.58
C GLU A 162 4.92 6.00 -16.08
N VAL A 163 4.94 6.30 -14.77
CA VAL A 163 4.21 7.45 -14.21
C VAL A 163 4.74 8.77 -14.78
N LEU A 164 6.05 8.94 -14.86
CA LEU A 164 6.65 10.17 -15.38
C LEU A 164 6.27 10.40 -16.86
N LYS A 165 6.21 9.34 -17.68
CA LYS A 165 5.71 9.42 -19.07
C LYS A 165 4.25 9.88 -19.17
N LEU A 166 3.43 9.64 -18.14
CA LEU A 166 2.08 10.19 -18.09
C LEU A 166 2.12 11.69 -17.83
N LEU A 167 3.06 12.19 -17.03
CA LEU A 167 3.13 13.60 -16.65
C LEU A 167 3.77 14.50 -17.72
N ASP A 168 4.65 13.94 -18.55
CA ASP A 168 5.18 14.59 -19.76
C ASP A 168 4.05 14.95 -20.76
#